data_AF-Q39MM0-F1
#
_entry.id   AF-Q39MM0-F1
#
_cell.length_a   1.000
_cell.length_b   1.000
_cell.length_c   1.000
_cell.angle_alpha   90.00
_cell.angle_beta   90.00
_cell.angle_gamma   90.00
#
_symmetry.space_group_name_H-M   'P 1'
#
loop_
_entity.id
_entity.type
_entity.pdbx_description
1 polymer ?
#
loop_
_entity_poly.entity_id
_entity_poly.type
_entity_poly.pdbx_seq_one_letter_code
_entity_poly.pdbx_strand_id
1 'polypeptide(L)'
;MVERRIFCRGNSMVGSESAEFFMLRLGTPHPTWALTDDSNIIGIGDCDGVMSALFELDRNQIARIRGLGQSVERIRCICDRAGRELNFYLHGRQMSRGVWAGVASADPDYLPTDAMIATWKVPKKPHDAFKFPSVSTRMVASACPA
;
A
#
# COMPACT_ATOMS: atom_id res chain seq x y z
N MET A 1 30.55 17.91 39.93
CA MET A 1 29.12 17.54 39.98
C MET A 1 28.68 17.35 38.53
N VAL A 2 28.52 16.10 38.09
CA VAL A 2 28.28 15.77 36.66
C VAL A 2 26.78 15.59 36.47
N GLU A 3 26.14 16.54 35.78
CA GLU A 3 24.72 16.48 35.46
C GLU A 3 24.50 15.53 34.27
N ARG A 4 24.14 14.28 34.58
CA ARG A 4 23.62 13.33 33.59
C ARG A 4 22.19 13.73 33.25
N ARG A 5 21.98 14.49 32.17
CA ARG A 5 20.67 14.57 31.54
C ARG A 5 20.43 13.33 30.69
N ILE A 6 19.55 12.49 31.23
CA ILE A 6 18.99 11.30 30.61
C ILE A 6 18.31 11.75 29.30
N PHE A 7 18.87 11.32 28.17
CA PHE A 7 18.22 11.45 26.87
C PHE A 7 17.11 10.39 26.83
N CYS A 8 15.90 10.77 27.24
CA CYS A 8 14.72 9.95 26.97
C CYS A 8 14.46 9.96 25.46
N ARG A 9 15.10 9.04 24.74
CA ARG A 9 14.75 8.68 23.35
C ARG A 9 13.44 7.90 23.37
N GLY A 10 12.35 8.59 23.67
CA GLY A 10 11.02 8.11 23.35
C GLY A 10 10.78 8.33 21.87
N ASN A 11 10.85 7.26 21.06
CA ASN A 11 10.31 7.29 19.70
C ASN A 11 8.78 7.41 19.81
N SER A 12 8.28 8.64 19.88
CA SER A 12 6.86 8.90 19.75
C SER A 12 6.43 8.55 18.33
N MET A 13 5.42 7.68 18.21
CA MET A 13 4.81 7.19 16.97
C MET A 13 3.89 8.25 16.33
N VAL A 14 4.36 9.50 16.29
CA VAL A 14 3.72 10.68 15.70
C VAL A 14 4.71 11.23 14.67
N GLY A 15 4.41 11.12 13.38
CA GLY A 15 5.17 11.81 12.32
C GLY A 15 6.08 10.95 11.41
N SER A 16 5.74 9.68 11.13
CA SER A 16 6.35 9.00 9.99
C SER A 16 5.59 9.32 8.70
N GLU A 17 6.29 9.50 7.59
CA GLU A 17 5.67 9.82 6.29
C GLU A 17 4.63 8.76 5.88
N SER A 18 4.85 7.50 6.27
CA SER A 18 3.90 6.41 6.02
C SER A 18 2.65 6.49 6.88
N ALA A 19 2.76 6.84 8.17
CA ALA A 19 1.59 7.05 9.02
C ALA A 19 0.75 8.22 8.52
N GLU A 20 1.40 9.32 8.14
CA GLU A 20 0.73 10.48 7.53
C GLU A 20 0.05 10.11 6.21
N PHE A 21 0.75 9.39 5.32
CA PHE A 21 0.16 8.93 4.07
C PHE A 21 -1.06 8.04 4.31
N PHE A 22 -0.97 7.07 5.22
CA PHE A 22 -2.09 6.17 5.54
C PHE A 22 -3.30 6.94 6.09
N MET A 23 -3.09 7.80 7.08
CA MET A 23 -4.20 8.56 7.66
C MET A 23 -4.77 9.61 6.72
N LEU A 24 -3.94 10.43 6.09
CA LEU A 24 -4.39 11.58 5.30
C LEU A 24 -4.87 11.18 3.91
N ARG A 25 -4.24 10.18 3.27
CA ARG A 25 -4.58 9.79 1.90
C ARG A 25 -5.50 8.59 1.82
N LEU A 26 -5.38 7.65 2.75
CA LEU A 26 -6.14 6.39 2.74
C LEU A 26 -7.24 6.36 3.81
N GLY A 27 -7.26 7.31 4.74
CA GLY A 27 -8.31 7.45 5.76
C GLY A 27 -8.27 6.38 6.86
N THR A 28 -7.20 5.58 6.93
CA THR A 28 -7.06 4.50 7.92
C THR A 28 -5.61 4.30 8.30
N PRO A 29 -5.28 4.01 9.58
CA PRO A 29 -3.92 3.69 9.99
C PRO A 29 -3.48 2.29 9.53
N HIS A 30 -4.45 1.45 9.15
CA HIS A 30 -4.22 0.04 8.78
C HIS A 30 -4.85 -0.29 7.43
N PRO A 31 -4.37 0.31 6.32
CA PRO A 31 -4.94 0.08 5.00
C PRO A 31 -4.75 -1.37 4.55
N THR A 32 -5.69 -1.88 3.75
CA THR A 32 -5.56 -3.22 3.16
C THR A 32 -4.53 -3.22 2.05
N TRP A 33 -3.91 -4.37 1.76
CA TRP A 33 -3.04 -4.51 0.60
C TRP A 33 -3.27 -5.83 -0.13
N ALA A 34 -2.93 -5.87 -1.40
CA ALA A 34 -2.84 -7.10 -2.17
C ALA A 34 -1.72 -7.08 -3.21
N LEU A 35 -1.22 -8.27 -3.52
CA LEU A 35 -0.27 -8.55 -4.58
C LEU A 35 -0.72 -9.79 -5.36
N THR A 36 -0.61 -9.75 -6.67
CA THR A 36 -0.84 -10.87 -7.59
C THR A 36 0.49 -11.44 -8.11
N ASP A 37 0.49 -12.69 -8.59
CA ASP A 37 1.68 -13.34 -9.14
C ASP A 37 2.12 -12.81 -10.51
N ASP A 38 1.20 -12.16 -11.23
CA ASP A 38 1.42 -11.60 -12.57
C ASP A 38 2.06 -10.21 -12.58
N SER A 39 2.20 -9.53 -11.42
CA SER A 39 2.77 -8.19 -11.35
C SER A 39 3.72 -7.99 -10.17
N ASN A 40 4.60 -6.99 -10.28
CA ASN A 40 5.44 -6.51 -9.18
C ASN A 40 4.84 -5.26 -8.52
N ILE A 41 3.54 -5.04 -8.70
CA ILE A 41 2.83 -3.87 -8.19
C ILE A 41 2.01 -4.31 -6.99
N ILE A 42 2.36 -3.77 -5.82
CA ILE A 42 1.49 -3.89 -4.64
C ILE A 42 0.40 -2.83 -4.71
N GLY A 43 -0.82 -3.27 -4.48
CA GLY A 43 -1.96 -2.39 -4.35
C GLY A 43 -2.32 -2.16 -2.90
N ILE A 44 -2.60 -0.90 -2.52
CA ILE A 44 -3.04 -0.49 -1.20
C ILE A 44 -4.46 0.09 -1.28
N GLY A 45 -5.35 -0.44 -0.45
CA GLY A 45 -6.73 0.00 -0.31
C GLY A 45 -6.93 1.06 0.77
N ASP A 46 -7.91 1.94 0.57
CA ASP A 46 -8.35 2.93 1.55
C ASP A 46 -9.26 2.34 2.64
N CYS A 47 -9.85 3.20 3.48
CA CYS A 47 -10.76 2.83 4.56
C CYS A 47 -12.03 2.11 4.08
N ASP A 48 -12.44 2.30 2.82
CA ASP A 48 -13.57 1.61 2.21
C ASP A 48 -13.15 0.28 1.55
N GLY A 49 -11.85 -0.06 1.63
CA GLY A 49 -11.25 -1.22 1.00
C GLY A 49 -11.17 -1.10 -0.52
N VAL A 50 -11.21 0.11 -1.06
CA VAL A 50 -11.05 0.39 -2.49
C VAL A 50 -9.58 0.65 -2.79
N MET A 51 -9.05 0.03 -3.85
CA MET A 51 -7.67 0.23 -4.27
C MET A 51 -7.41 1.70 -4.61
N SER A 52 -6.56 2.37 -3.82
CA SER A 52 -6.37 3.82 -3.87
C SER A 52 -4.90 4.25 -4.00
N ALA A 53 -3.96 3.31 -3.89
CA ALA A 53 -2.56 3.52 -4.25
C ALA A 53 -1.93 2.25 -4.83
N LEU A 54 -0.95 2.44 -5.71
CA LEU A 54 -0.17 1.37 -6.35
C LEU A 54 1.32 1.71 -6.19
N PHE A 55 2.13 0.73 -5.83
CA PHE A 55 3.58 0.89 -5.71
C PHE A 55 4.28 -0.25 -6.44
N GLU A 56 5.26 0.07 -7.27
CA GLU A 56 6.18 -0.93 -7.79
C GLU A 56 7.19 -1.26 -6.69
N LEU A 57 7.35 -2.56 -6.40
CA LEU A 57 8.31 -3.04 -5.43
C LEU A 57 9.52 -3.67 -6.12
N ASP A 58 10.68 -3.59 -5.47
CA ASP A 58 11.87 -4.27 -5.97
C ASP A 58 11.70 -5.81 -5.89
N ARG A 59 12.55 -6.51 -6.65
CA ARG A 59 12.48 -7.96 -6.79
C ARG A 59 12.68 -8.72 -5.47
N ASN A 60 13.47 -8.18 -4.55
CA ASN A 60 13.72 -8.83 -3.26
C ASN A 60 12.49 -8.71 -2.36
N GLN A 61 11.86 -7.54 -2.33
CA GLN A 61 10.59 -7.35 -1.61
C GLN A 61 9.48 -8.23 -2.18
N ILE A 62 9.35 -8.30 -3.52
CA ILE A 62 8.40 -9.18 -4.19
C ILE A 62 8.65 -10.65 -3.87
N ALA A 63 9.90 -11.10 -3.92
CA ALA A 63 10.25 -12.49 -3.59
C ALA A 63 9.87 -12.84 -2.15
N ARG A 64 10.06 -11.92 -1.20
CA ARG A 64 9.65 -12.11 0.20
C ARG A 64 8.14 -12.23 0.35
N ILE A 65 7.37 -11.35 -0.32
CA ILE A 65 5.90 -11.40 -0.27
C ILE A 65 5.39 -12.69 -0.91
N ARG A 66 5.93 -13.08 -2.07
CA ARG A 66 5.54 -14.33 -2.75
C ARG A 66 5.99 -15.59 -2.00
N GLY A 67 6.96 -15.48 -1.11
CA GLY A 67 7.40 -16.54 -0.21
C GLY A 67 6.45 -16.78 0.97
N LEU A 68 5.48 -15.88 1.21
CA LEU A 68 4.50 -16.05 2.29
C LEU A 68 3.63 -17.29 2.04
N GLY A 69 3.46 -18.07 3.10
CA GLY A 69 2.55 -19.21 3.14
C GLY A 69 1.15 -18.85 3.63
N GLN A 70 0.43 -19.82 4.21
CA GLN A 70 -0.92 -19.65 4.75
C GLN A 70 -0.96 -19.02 6.16
N SER A 71 0.21 -18.95 6.81
CA SER A 71 0.37 -18.28 8.11
C SER A 71 0.54 -16.79 7.92
N VAL A 72 0.05 -16.01 8.89
CA VAL A 72 0.27 -14.56 8.91
C VAL A 72 1.71 -14.27 9.29
N GLU A 73 2.39 -13.50 8.46
CA GLU A 73 3.75 -13.03 8.73
C GLU A 73 3.85 -11.52 8.50
N ARG A 74 4.96 -10.94 8.97
CA ARG A 74 5.26 -9.52 8.86
C ARG A 74 6.49 -9.29 7.97
N ILE A 75 6.32 -8.45 6.94
CA ILE A 75 7.40 -8.05 6.03
C ILE A 75 7.58 -6.54 6.11
N ARG A 76 8.81 -6.08 6.36
CA ARG A 76 9.17 -4.67 6.17
C ARG A 76 9.15 -4.32 4.68
N CYS A 77 8.42 -3.26 4.34
CA CYS A 77 8.26 -2.72 3.00
C CYS A 77 8.80 -1.29 2.92
N ILE A 78 9.48 -1.00 1.81
CA ILE A 78 10.02 0.32 1.48
C ILE A 78 9.61 0.64 0.04
N CYS A 79 8.93 1.76 -0.17
CA CYS A 79 8.59 2.23 -1.52
C CYS A 79 8.84 3.73 -1.67
N ASP A 80 9.20 4.14 -2.89
CA ASP A 80 9.26 5.56 -3.25
C ASP A 80 7.89 6.05 -3.72
N ARG A 81 7.54 7.26 -3.30
CA ARG A 81 6.39 8.00 -3.81
C ARG A 81 6.80 9.45 -4.04
N ALA A 82 6.97 9.83 -5.31
CA ALA A 82 7.29 11.20 -5.69
C ALA A 82 8.55 11.73 -4.97
N GLY A 83 9.58 10.89 -4.83
CA GLY A 83 10.84 11.24 -4.17
C GLY A 83 10.78 11.19 -2.64
N ARG A 84 9.72 10.62 -2.06
CA ARG A 84 9.56 10.38 -0.61
C ARG A 84 9.56 8.90 -0.34
N GLU A 85 10.38 8.46 0.62
CA GLU A 85 10.51 7.06 0.98
C GLU A 85 9.49 6.70 2.07
N LEU A 86 8.51 5.88 1.71
CA LEU A 86 7.55 5.32 2.64
C LEU A 86 8.12 4.01 3.23
N ASN A 87 8.17 3.94 4.55
CA ASN A 87 8.60 2.79 5.33
C ASN A 87 7.44 2.27 6.19
N PHE A 88 7.00 1.04 5.94
CA PHE A 88 5.91 0.41 6.68
C PHE A 88 6.06 -1.12 6.72
N TYR A 89 5.16 -1.78 7.43
CA TYR A 89 5.12 -3.23 7.60
C TYR A 89 3.86 -3.80 6.96
N LEU A 90 4.04 -4.81 6.13
CA LEU A 90 2.98 -5.62 5.56
C LEU A 90 2.74 -6.81 6.49
N HIS A 91 1.56 -6.88 7.07
CA HIS A 91 1.07 -8.06 7.78
C HIS A 91 0.13 -8.80 6.82
N GLY A 92 0.44 -10.04 6.48
CA GLY A 92 -0.38 -10.76 5.52
C GLY A 92 0.05 -12.20 5.31
N ARG A 93 -0.63 -12.84 4.37
CA ARG A 93 -0.43 -14.23 3.99
C ARG A 93 -0.85 -14.48 2.55
N GLN A 94 -0.56 -15.67 2.04
CA GLN A 94 -1.18 -16.18 0.83
C GLN A 94 -2.65 -16.50 1.10
N MET A 95 -3.54 -15.90 0.32
CA MET A 95 -4.99 -16.10 0.46
C MET A 95 -5.48 -17.20 -0.49
N SER A 96 -4.89 -17.28 -1.68
CA SER A 96 -5.13 -18.31 -2.68
C SER A 96 -3.92 -18.43 -3.61
N ARG A 97 -3.96 -19.39 -4.54
CA ARG A 97 -2.89 -19.54 -5.52
C ARG A 97 -2.71 -18.23 -6.31
N GLY A 98 -1.52 -17.66 -6.25
CA GLY A 98 -1.16 -16.43 -6.96
C GLY A 98 -1.66 -15.13 -6.32
N VAL A 99 -2.24 -15.18 -5.10
CA VAL A 99 -2.79 -13.99 -4.44
C VAL A 99 -2.33 -13.91 -2.98
N TRP A 100 -1.73 -12.77 -2.63
CA TRP A 100 -1.33 -12.41 -1.28
C TRP A 100 -2.04 -11.15 -0.84
N ALA A 101 -2.47 -11.09 0.42
CA ALA A 101 -3.16 -9.93 0.96
C ALA A 101 -3.01 -9.82 2.48
N GLY A 102 -3.37 -8.65 2.99
CA GLY A 102 -3.47 -8.39 4.42
C GLY A 102 -3.66 -6.90 4.72
N VAL A 103 -3.04 -6.43 5.80
CA VAL A 103 -3.05 -5.01 6.22
C VAL A 103 -1.63 -4.48 6.35
N ALA A 104 -1.46 -3.20 6.03
CA ALA A 104 -0.20 -2.49 6.24
C ALA A 104 -0.29 -1.67 7.54
N SER A 105 0.85 -1.44 8.18
CA SER A 105 0.96 -0.56 9.35
C SER A 105 2.29 0.17 9.35
N ALA A 106 2.28 1.45 9.71
CA ALA A 106 3.51 2.19 9.96
C ALA A 106 4.13 1.86 11.34
N ASP A 107 3.36 1.23 12.23
CA ASP A 107 3.77 0.81 13.55
C ASP A 107 4.46 -0.56 13.49
N PRO A 108 5.74 -0.68 13.91
CA PRO A 108 6.45 -1.96 13.95
C PRO A 108 5.87 -2.97 14.95
N ASP A 109 5.23 -2.49 16.01
CA ASP A 109 4.70 -3.30 17.11
C ASP A 109 3.22 -3.65 16.91
N TYR A 110 2.62 -3.21 15.80
CA TYR A 110 1.27 -3.55 15.43
C TYR A 110 1.10 -5.07 15.24
N LEU A 111 0.07 -5.63 15.87
CA LEU A 111 -0.31 -7.03 15.75
C LEU A 111 -1.79 -7.11 15.36
N PRO A 112 -2.13 -7.60 14.16
CA PRO A 112 -3.53 -7.78 13.77
C PRO A 112 -4.17 -8.87 14.62
N THR A 113 -5.38 -8.61 15.12
CA THR A 113 -6.15 -9.60 15.88
C THR A 113 -6.75 -10.66 14.96
N ASP A 114 -7.08 -11.84 15.50
CA ASP A 114 -7.70 -12.92 14.72
C ASP A 114 -9.01 -12.46 14.03
N ALA A 115 -9.78 -11.63 14.72
CA ALA A 115 -11.00 -11.03 14.16
C ALA A 115 -10.70 -10.14 12.95
N MET A 116 -9.61 -9.36 12.99
CA MET A 116 -9.19 -8.56 11.83
C MET A 116 -8.69 -9.45 10.69
N ILE A 117 -7.87 -10.46 10.99
CA ILE A 117 -7.33 -11.41 10.00
C ILE A 117 -8.46 -12.12 9.25
N ALA A 118 -9.53 -12.50 9.95
CA ALA A 118 -10.71 -13.15 9.36
C ALA A 118 -11.45 -12.26 8.34
N THR A 119 -11.25 -10.95 8.38
CA THR A 119 -11.89 -10.00 7.45
C THR A 119 -11.04 -9.64 6.24
N TRP A 120 -9.78 -10.08 6.19
CA TRP A 120 -8.87 -9.75 5.09
C TRP A 120 -9.42 -10.23 3.76
N LYS A 121 -9.47 -9.29 2.81
CA LYS A 121 -9.93 -9.49 1.45
C LYS A 121 -9.00 -8.72 0.53
N VAL A 122 -8.93 -9.15 -0.72
CA VAL A 122 -8.27 -8.37 -1.77
C VAL A 122 -9.03 -7.03 -1.91
N PRO A 123 -8.36 -5.87 -1.92
CA PRO A 123 -9.01 -4.58 -2.14
C PRO A 123 -9.84 -4.60 -3.41
N LYS A 124 -11.02 -3.96 -3.37
CA LYS A 124 -11.88 -3.83 -4.55
C LYS A 124 -11.15 -2.99 -5.59
N LYS A 125 -11.31 -3.35 -6.87
CA LYS A 125 -10.87 -2.47 -7.96
C LYS A 125 -11.56 -1.10 -7.81
N PRO A 126 -10.90 0.00 -8.19
CA PRO A 126 -11.57 1.29 -8.26
C PRO A 126 -12.83 1.13 -9.12
N HIS A 127 -13.96 1.67 -8.68
CA HIS A 127 -15.13 1.73 -9.55
C HIS A 127 -14.73 2.49 -10.83
N ASP A 128 -15.08 1.95 -12.01
CA ASP A 128 -14.81 2.54 -13.35
C ASP A 128 -15.53 3.89 -13.59
N ALA A 129 -15.83 4.67 -12.54
CA ALA A 129 -16.39 6.01 -12.64
C ALA A 129 -15.43 7.01 -13.32
N PHE A 130 -14.14 6.64 -13.48
CA PHE A 130 -13.20 7.31 -14.39
C PHE A 130 -13.16 6.62 -15.77
N LYS A 131 -14.32 6.38 -16.38
CA LYS A 131 -14.38 6.43 -17.84
C LYS A 131 -14.16 7.89 -18.23
N PHE A 132 -12.92 8.27 -18.51
CA PHE A 132 -12.70 9.43 -19.37
C PHE A 132 -13.57 9.20 -20.62
N PRO A 133 -14.51 10.09 -20.97
CA PRO A 133 -15.12 10.00 -22.28
C PRO A 133 -13.96 10.06 -23.26
N SER A 134 -13.72 8.97 -23.99
CA SER A 134 -12.82 8.98 -25.12
C SER A 134 -13.37 10.04 -26.06
N VAL A 135 -12.81 11.25 -26.01
CA VAL A 135 -13.08 12.27 -27.00
C VAL A 135 -12.40 11.75 -28.26
N SER A 136 -13.17 11.02 -29.06
CA SER A 136 -12.83 10.75 -30.45
C SER A 136 -12.99 12.08 -31.19
N THR A 137 -12.00 12.97 -31.05
CA THR A 137 -11.90 14.12 -31.93
C THR A 137 -11.35 13.61 -33.24
N ARG A 138 -12.27 13.26 -34.14
CA ARG A 138 -12.02 13.14 -35.58
C ARG A 138 -11.27 14.41 -36.01
N MET A 139 -9.99 14.30 -36.32
CA MET A 139 -9.29 15.35 -37.05
C MET A 139 -9.98 15.49 -38.41
N VAL A 140 -10.78 16.54 -38.58
CA VAL A 140 -11.24 16.97 -39.90
C VAL A 140 -10.09 17.76 -40.50
N ALA A 141 -9.33 17.12 -41.40
CA ALA A 141 -8.39 17.82 -42.24
C ALA A 141 -9.18 18.78 -43.15
N SER A 142 -9.01 20.08 -42.93
CA SER A 142 -9.48 21.12 -43.84
C SER A 142 -8.52 21.18 -45.01
N ALA A 143 -8.96 20.78 -46.20
CA ALA A 143 -8.22 20.99 -47.44
C ALA A 143 -8.57 22.38 -47.98
N CYS A 144 -7.58 23.25 -48.12
CA CYS A 144 -7.71 24.51 -48.87
C CYS A 144 -7.81 24.21 -50.37
N PRO A 145 -8.76 24.81 -51.11
CA PRO A 145 -8.74 24.80 -52.56
C PRO A 145 -7.71 25.82 -53.10
N ALA A 146 -7.10 25.46 -54.24
CA ALA A 146 -6.23 26.31 -55.04
C ALA A 146 -7.02 27.25 -55.96
#